data_AF-A0A6S6ZTR9-F1
#
_entry.id   AF-A0A6S6ZTR9-F1
#
_cell.length_a   1.000
_cell.length_b   1.000
_cell.length_c   1.000
_cell.angle_alpha   90.00
_cell.angle_beta   90.00
_cell.angle_gamma   90.00
#
_symmetry.space_group_name_H-M   'P 1'
#
loop_
_entity.id
_entity.type
_entity.pdbx_description
1 polymer ?
#
loop_
_entity_poly.entity_id
_entity_poly.type
_entity_poly.pdbx_seq_one_letter_code
_entity_poly.pdbx_strand_id
1 'polypeptide(L)'
;MKPTIRTLLTASLLSATTVPWPAMGVAATAAATSPATADSSPQIASPFLAHMQEAHRLMAEKDWPAADVAARKALQAARDHENSYEEFDAAATVVNLLHRQQRYADARRAAEEQIAIFEKRGVSPDAILQLRVMAIREGAAAGESVEVARLQESVFTQSNVYPGQWTRDAVAGRLFYALADMNLPLTVGRWALVSFQPADERMDSAQLDYVQTLDDGRAVTVRVGIRYREDLRAKDADARRQALADRMGEPHGDQTPAPDAESALPDLPFKDVIAVKRARQVDYPRGVGIEAQWTAVRGDWQVDVRASFGKDKQAGAIAPLHELFDAMTWNRDVRLFRDKTMTDQNREIESYWSMARDWPTAAKLAQAALPDAAFPLEIARLNTVTGRAAYGSGDLIAARRDLDVALAAWAHAGKAYHDETLYQTALDVAADIAYRQGRAQDAVALNRRFIDWVGTQGAAWSMADDGATLRNTETGMALPLRLGDFRLEPIDEKRFYYRNLKTGEQLGLAVEQNAALPDETLEASMRSFIEDKLGLHIQGLSTADFTPRAQEGQGADLRGRQWVFQVEGRPGDDHVIHLDGATGVTAAPAQMVFWVVDRGNRRAILRAPLPAGGADTGAARFAQALGW
;
A
#
# COMPACT_ATOMS: atom_id res chain seq x y z
N MET A 1 -9.24 -14.57 -6.08
CA MET A 1 -8.26 -14.94 -5.04
C MET A 1 -8.96 -14.84 -3.68
N LYS A 2 -8.82 -15.86 -2.82
CA LYS A 2 -9.41 -15.86 -1.47
C LYS A 2 -8.66 -14.86 -0.58
N PRO A 3 -9.32 -14.13 0.34
CA PRO A 3 -8.66 -13.14 1.17
C PRO A 3 -7.78 -13.84 2.21
N THR A 4 -6.48 -13.59 2.13
CA THR A 4 -5.50 -14.09 3.08
C THR A 4 -5.69 -13.40 4.42
N ILE A 5 -5.94 -14.22 5.43
CA ILE A 5 -6.25 -13.89 6.82
C ILE A 5 -5.08 -13.11 7.46
N ARG A 6 -5.33 -11.84 7.81
CA ARG A 6 -4.44 -10.99 8.65
C ARG A 6 -4.55 -11.44 10.11
N THR A 7 -3.78 -12.45 10.51
CA THR A 7 -3.66 -12.93 11.92
C THR A 7 -2.22 -12.83 12.47
N LEU A 8 -1.34 -12.01 11.88
CA LEU A 8 0.09 -12.05 12.23
C LEU A 8 0.58 -11.02 13.27
N LEU A 9 -0.25 -10.07 13.70
CA LEU A 9 0.20 -9.04 14.66
C LEU A 9 -0.05 -9.42 16.14
N THR A 10 -1.11 -10.18 16.45
CA THR A 10 -1.35 -10.71 17.80
C THR A 10 -0.44 -11.89 18.15
N ALA A 11 -0.09 -12.72 17.17
CA ALA A 11 0.86 -13.82 17.37
C ALA A 11 2.28 -13.30 17.65
N SER A 12 2.72 -12.21 17.01
CA SER A 12 4.10 -11.72 17.13
C SER A 12 4.41 -11.09 18.49
N LEU A 13 3.44 -10.47 19.17
CA LEU A 13 3.64 -9.86 20.49
C LEU A 13 3.59 -10.87 21.66
N LEU A 14 2.92 -12.01 21.49
CA LEU A 14 3.00 -13.17 22.41
C LEU A 14 4.19 -14.10 22.11
N SER A 15 4.79 -13.98 20.92
CA SER A 15 5.90 -14.85 20.47
C SER A 15 7.30 -14.35 20.82
N ALA A 16 7.46 -13.19 21.47
CA ALA A 16 8.76 -12.71 21.97
C ALA A 16 9.21 -13.37 23.29
N THR A 17 8.80 -14.62 23.51
CA THR A 17 9.51 -15.56 24.39
C THR A 17 9.85 -16.81 23.54
N THR A 18 10.85 -17.59 23.91
CA THR A 18 11.57 -18.59 23.09
C THR A 18 10.77 -19.83 22.67
N VAL A 19 10.55 -20.10 21.37
CA VAL A 19 10.23 -21.47 20.88
C VAL A 19 11.51 -22.00 20.22
N PRO A 20 12.06 -23.16 20.61
CA PRO A 20 12.83 -23.97 19.68
C PRO A 20 11.84 -24.54 18.67
N TRP A 21 11.71 -23.92 17.50
CA TRP A 21 10.80 -24.42 16.48
C TRP A 21 11.30 -25.78 15.97
N PRO A 22 10.45 -26.82 15.87
CA PRO A 22 10.84 -28.07 15.25
C PRO A 22 10.95 -27.86 13.74
N ALA A 23 11.98 -28.45 13.13
CA ALA A 23 12.14 -28.49 11.69
C ALA A 23 10.85 -29.02 11.03
N MET A 24 10.14 -28.16 10.30
CA MET A 24 9.07 -28.62 9.41
C MET A 24 9.71 -29.29 8.20
N GLY A 25 9.76 -30.62 8.26
CA GLY A 25 9.95 -31.47 7.09
C GLY A 25 8.81 -31.24 6.10
N VAL A 26 9.16 -30.79 4.90
CA VAL A 26 8.27 -30.83 3.75
C VAL A 26 7.97 -32.30 3.45
N ALA A 27 6.68 -32.67 3.49
CA ALA A 27 6.23 -33.95 2.99
C ALA A 27 6.47 -34.01 1.47
N ALA A 28 7.62 -34.56 1.09
CA ALA A 28 7.89 -34.94 -0.29
C ALA A 28 6.94 -36.08 -0.68
N THR A 29 6.27 -35.87 -1.80
CA THR A 29 5.46 -36.87 -2.49
C THR A 29 6.30 -38.13 -2.70
N ALA A 30 5.75 -39.30 -2.39
CA ALA A 30 6.41 -40.59 -2.57
C ALA A 30 6.73 -40.82 -4.06
N ALA A 31 7.96 -40.53 -4.47
CA ALA A 31 8.56 -41.06 -5.68
C ALA A 31 9.49 -42.21 -5.27
N ALA A 32 9.29 -43.36 -5.92
CA ALA A 32 9.96 -44.61 -5.64
C ALA A 32 11.50 -44.47 -5.61
N THR A 33 12.08 -45.02 -4.55
CA THR A 33 13.52 -45.14 -4.32
C THR A 33 14.19 -46.02 -5.37
N SER A 34 15.25 -45.50 -6.00
CA SER A 34 16.42 -46.30 -6.38
C SER A 34 17.55 -45.94 -5.41
N PRO A 35 18.30 -46.90 -4.84
CA PRO A 35 19.28 -46.62 -3.81
C PRO A 35 20.58 -46.15 -4.45
N ALA A 36 20.86 -44.85 -4.36
CA ALA A 36 22.22 -44.33 -4.54
C ALA A 36 22.80 -44.11 -3.14
N THR A 37 23.89 -44.81 -2.84
CA THR A 37 24.72 -44.68 -1.65
C THR A 37 25.15 -43.22 -1.45
N ALA A 38 24.63 -42.58 -0.41
CA ALA A 38 25.07 -41.27 0.02
C ALA A 38 26.25 -41.42 0.98
N ASP A 39 27.42 -40.96 0.55
CA ASP A 39 28.52 -40.60 1.44
C ASP A 39 28.02 -39.55 2.44
N SER A 40 27.96 -39.93 3.71
CA SER A 40 27.64 -39.03 4.82
C SER A 40 28.84 -38.13 5.14
N SER A 41 28.95 -37.03 4.40
CA SER A 41 29.73 -35.88 4.88
C SER A 41 28.99 -35.26 6.08
N PRO A 42 29.64 -35.05 7.24
CA PRO A 42 28.99 -34.42 8.38
C PRO A 42 28.57 -33.00 8.00
N GLN A 43 27.26 -32.68 8.12
CA GLN A 43 26.78 -31.31 8.04
C GLN A 43 27.49 -30.49 9.12
N ILE A 44 28.43 -29.65 8.73
CA ILE A 44 29.03 -28.65 9.61
C ILE A 44 27.89 -27.71 9.98
N ALA A 45 27.41 -27.79 11.24
CA ALA A 45 26.36 -26.91 11.73
C ALA A 45 26.80 -25.45 11.54
N SER A 46 25.94 -24.62 10.95
CA SER A 46 26.18 -23.19 10.79
C SER A 46 26.66 -22.59 12.14
N PRO A 47 27.75 -21.80 12.17
CA PRO A 47 28.24 -21.18 13.40
C PRO A 47 27.15 -20.41 14.16
N PHE A 48 26.25 -19.74 13.43
CA PHE A 48 25.06 -19.11 13.99
C PHE A 48 24.16 -20.11 14.74
N LEU A 49 23.79 -21.21 14.09
CA LEU A 49 22.91 -22.23 14.68
C LEU A 49 23.53 -22.85 15.93
N ALA A 50 24.83 -23.13 15.92
CA ALA A 50 25.53 -23.66 17.08
C ALA A 50 25.49 -22.69 18.28
N HIS A 51 25.74 -21.40 18.03
CA HIS A 51 25.66 -20.38 19.08
C HIS A 51 24.23 -20.13 19.59
N MET A 52 23.23 -20.17 18.71
CA MET A 52 21.81 -20.04 19.10
C MET A 52 21.32 -21.22 19.93
N GLN A 53 21.69 -22.45 19.56
CA GLN A 53 21.37 -23.65 20.34
C GLN A 53 22.01 -23.59 21.73
N GLU A 54 23.26 -23.16 21.81
CA GLU A 54 23.95 -22.98 23.08
C GLU A 54 23.30 -21.89 23.94
N ALA A 55 22.93 -20.75 23.36
CA ALA A 55 22.19 -19.71 24.07
C ALA A 55 20.87 -20.25 24.65
N HIS A 56 20.09 -20.99 23.86
CA HIS A 56 18.84 -21.60 24.32
C HIS A 56 19.05 -22.66 25.40
N ARG A 57 20.11 -23.46 25.31
CA ARG A 57 20.48 -24.44 26.36
C ARG A 57 20.78 -23.72 27.67
N LEU A 58 21.63 -22.69 27.63
CA LEU A 58 21.99 -21.88 28.80
C LEU A 58 20.79 -21.13 29.37
N MET A 59 19.86 -20.68 28.52
CA MET A 59 18.57 -20.12 28.96
C MET A 59 17.71 -21.13 29.72
N ALA A 60 17.66 -22.38 29.26
CA ALA A 60 16.94 -23.45 29.96
C ALA A 60 17.57 -23.75 31.33
N GLU A 61 18.90 -23.63 31.42
CA GLU A 61 19.69 -23.78 32.66
C GLU A 61 19.64 -22.53 33.56
N LYS A 62 19.04 -21.43 33.07
CA LYS A 62 18.97 -20.12 33.74
C LYS A 62 20.33 -19.45 33.98
N ASP A 63 21.36 -19.83 33.20
CA ASP A 63 22.64 -19.12 33.16
C ASP A 63 22.55 -17.94 32.18
N TRP A 64 21.90 -16.86 32.63
CA TRP A 64 21.63 -15.69 31.80
C TRP A 64 22.89 -14.97 31.30
N PRO A 65 23.95 -14.78 32.11
CA PRO A 65 25.19 -14.16 31.63
C PRO A 65 25.86 -14.99 30.53
N ALA A 66 25.97 -16.31 30.69
CA ALA A 66 26.57 -17.15 29.65
C ALA A 66 25.69 -17.20 28.39
N ALA A 67 24.37 -17.23 28.54
CA ALA A 67 23.44 -17.16 27.43
C ALA A 67 23.57 -15.86 26.63
N ASP A 68 23.75 -14.70 27.30
CA ASP A 68 24.00 -13.40 26.62
C ASP A 68 25.28 -13.45 25.78
N VAL A 69 26.36 -14.02 26.32
CA VAL A 69 27.61 -14.20 25.58
C VAL A 69 27.40 -15.09 24.35
N ALA A 70 26.68 -16.20 24.47
CA ALA A 70 26.38 -17.10 23.35
C ALA A 70 25.49 -16.41 22.30
N ALA A 71 24.45 -15.68 22.71
CA ALA A 71 23.56 -14.95 21.80
C ALA A 71 24.30 -13.83 21.04
N ARG A 72 25.24 -13.13 21.69
CA ARG A 72 26.10 -12.13 21.02
C ARG A 72 27.04 -12.76 19.99
N LYS A 73 27.56 -13.96 20.26
CA LYS A 73 28.34 -14.73 19.27
C LYS A 73 27.47 -15.15 18.08
N ALA A 74 26.22 -15.56 18.32
CA ALA A 74 25.27 -15.84 17.25
C ALA A 74 25.00 -14.59 16.41
N LEU A 75 24.77 -13.44 17.03
CA LEU A 75 24.55 -12.17 16.33
C LEU A 75 25.76 -11.78 15.48
N GLN A 76 26.98 -11.95 16.00
CA GLN A 76 28.19 -11.69 15.22
C GLN A 76 28.32 -12.64 14.02
N ALA A 77 28.08 -13.94 14.22
CA ALA A 77 28.11 -14.92 13.14
C ALA A 77 27.06 -14.63 12.05
N ALA A 78 25.87 -14.17 12.43
CA ALA A 78 24.83 -13.76 11.48
C ALA A 78 25.24 -12.51 10.69
N ARG A 79 25.88 -11.52 11.34
CA ARG A 79 26.42 -10.32 10.70
C ARG A 79 27.54 -10.67 9.71
N ASP A 80 28.43 -11.59 10.07
CA ASP A 80 29.54 -12.04 9.22
C ASP A 80 29.07 -12.76 7.94
N HIS A 81 27.82 -13.25 7.93
CA HIS A 81 27.18 -13.88 6.77
C HIS A 81 26.06 -13.02 6.16
N GLU A 82 25.92 -11.78 6.64
CA GLU A 82 24.95 -10.79 6.16
C GLU A 82 23.49 -11.26 6.14
N ASN A 83 23.12 -12.25 6.96
CA ASN A 83 21.77 -12.82 6.97
C ASN A 83 20.86 -12.02 7.92
N SER A 84 20.04 -11.12 7.35
CA SER A 84 19.18 -10.22 8.13
C SER A 84 18.10 -10.94 8.96
N TYR A 85 17.66 -12.15 8.57
CA TYR A 85 16.71 -12.93 9.36
C TYR A 85 17.38 -13.50 10.62
N GLU A 86 18.57 -14.09 10.46
CA GLU A 86 19.36 -14.62 11.57
C GLU A 86 19.84 -13.50 12.51
N GLU A 87 20.22 -12.34 11.96
CA GLU A 87 20.58 -11.16 12.74
C GLU A 87 19.41 -10.67 13.59
N PHE A 88 18.20 -10.62 13.04
CA PHE A 88 17.00 -10.24 13.78
C PHE A 88 16.75 -11.21 14.94
N ASP A 89 16.76 -12.52 14.68
CA ASP A 89 16.51 -13.55 15.69
C ASP A 89 17.52 -13.50 16.84
N ALA A 90 18.81 -13.35 16.51
CA ALA A 90 19.87 -13.23 17.52
C ALA A 90 19.75 -11.91 18.32
N ALA A 91 19.49 -10.79 17.65
CA ALA A 91 19.31 -9.50 18.32
C ALA A 91 18.11 -9.52 19.27
N ALA A 92 16.96 -10.06 18.84
CA ALA A 92 15.78 -10.23 19.68
C ALA A 92 16.09 -11.11 20.90
N THR A 93 16.91 -12.15 20.73
CA THR A 93 17.35 -13.03 21.81
C THR A 93 18.23 -12.28 22.82
N VAL A 94 19.19 -11.48 22.35
CA VAL A 94 20.03 -10.61 23.21
C VAL A 94 19.16 -9.63 24.02
N VAL A 95 18.23 -8.94 23.36
CA VAL A 95 17.31 -7.99 24.03
C VAL A 95 16.51 -8.69 25.13
N ASN A 96 15.94 -9.86 24.85
CA ASN A 96 15.16 -10.62 25.82
C ASN A 96 16.01 -11.14 27.00
N LEU A 97 17.28 -11.52 26.75
CA LEU A 97 18.22 -11.92 27.80
C LEU A 97 18.60 -10.75 28.72
N LEU A 98 18.86 -9.58 28.14
CA LEU A 98 19.14 -8.36 28.91
C LEU A 98 17.92 -7.93 29.73
N HIS A 99 16.72 -8.02 29.15
CA HIS A 99 15.46 -7.81 29.86
C HIS A 99 15.32 -8.71 31.09
N ARG A 100 15.57 -10.02 30.93
CA ARG A 100 15.52 -11.00 32.04
C ARG A 100 16.51 -10.69 33.15
N GLN A 101 17.64 -10.08 32.81
CA GLN A 101 18.65 -9.60 33.75
C GLN A 101 18.32 -8.21 34.34
N GLN A 102 17.14 -7.65 34.05
CA GLN A 102 16.70 -6.31 34.45
C GLN A 102 17.61 -5.18 33.91
N ARG A 103 18.36 -5.47 32.84
CA ARG A 103 19.25 -4.50 32.16
C ARG A 103 18.51 -3.78 31.04
N TYR A 104 17.38 -3.15 31.39
CA TYR A 104 16.44 -2.57 30.41
C TYR A 104 17.08 -1.50 29.50
N ALA A 105 17.91 -0.61 30.06
CA ALA A 105 18.61 0.40 29.28
C ALA A 105 19.66 -0.19 28.31
N ASP A 106 20.28 -1.34 28.65
CA ASP A 106 21.16 -2.06 27.73
C ASP A 106 20.34 -2.77 26.63
N ALA A 107 19.20 -3.34 27.00
CA ALA A 107 18.29 -4.03 26.08
C ALA A 107 17.73 -3.06 25.02
N ARG A 108 17.30 -1.86 25.42
CA ARG A 108 16.93 -0.78 24.49
C ARG A 108 18.06 -0.48 23.52
N ARG A 109 19.28 -0.20 24.04
CA ARG A 109 20.43 0.17 23.20
C ARG A 109 20.81 -0.93 22.20
N ALA A 110 20.72 -2.19 22.59
CA ALA A 110 20.94 -3.32 21.68
C ALA A 110 19.92 -3.35 20.52
N ALA A 111 18.64 -3.09 20.81
CA ALA A 111 17.61 -2.98 19.78
C ALA A 111 17.87 -1.79 18.83
N GLU A 112 18.24 -0.63 19.37
CA GLU A 112 18.53 0.57 18.57
C GLU A 112 19.79 0.44 17.70
N GLU A 113 20.83 -0.24 18.21
CA GLU A 113 22.02 -0.55 17.42
C GLU A 113 21.64 -1.38 16.19
N GLN A 114 20.80 -2.40 16.37
CA GLN A 114 20.37 -3.25 15.26
C GLN A 114 19.44 -2.51 14.29
N ILE A 115 18.56 -1.63 14.77
CA ILE A 115 17.76 -0.73 13.92
C ILE A 115 18.67 0.10 13.02
N ALA A 116 19.71 0.74 13.59
CA ALA A 116 20.62 1.58 12.82
C ALA A 116 21.40 0.79 11.76
N ILE A 117 21.70 -0.48 12.00
CA ILE A 117 22.33 -1.37 11.01
C ILE A 117 21.34 -1.71 9.90
N PHE A 118 20.11 -2.10 10.25
CA PHE A 118 19.07 -2.47 9.29
C PHE A 118 18.62 -1.31 8.41
N GLU A 119 18.51 -0.10 8.97
CA GLU A 119 18.20 1.11 8.20
C GLU A 119 19.28 1.41 7.17
N LYS A 120 20.57 1.30 7.54
CA LYS A 120 21.70 1.51 6.61
C LYS A 120 21.74 0.48 5.48
N ARG A 121 21.28 -0.75 5.75
CA ARG A 121 21.30 -1.86 4.79
C ARG A 121 20.00 -2.02 4.01
N GLY A 122 18.99 -1.18 4.26
CA GLY A 122 17.69 -1.27 3.58
C GLY A 122 16.95 -2.59 3.88
N VAL A 123 17.12 -3.16 5.07
CA VAL A 123 16.41 -4.38 5.50
C VAL A 123 14.92 -4.09 5.63
N SER A 124 14.08 -5.15 5.54
CA SER A 124 12.62 -5.06 5.62
C SER A 124 12.13 -4.11 6.73
N PRO A 125 11.22 -3.15 6.41
CA PRO A 125 10.60 -2.26 7.38
C PRO A 125 9.91 -2.99 8.54
N ASP A 126 9.39 -4.19 8.31
CA ASP A 126 8.70 -4.98 9.33
C ASP A 126 9.67 -5.42 10.44
N ALA A 127 10.91 -5.77 10.10
CA ALA A 127 11.92 -6.17 11.08
C ALA A 127 12.36 -4.96 11.94
N ILE A 128 12.54 -3.80 11.30
CA ILE A 128 12.85 -2.54 11.97
C ILE A 128 11.72 -2.15 12.93
N LEU A 129 10.46 -2.28 12.51
CA LEU A 129 9.29 -2.01 13.35
C LEU A 129 9.26 -2.91 14.59
N GLN A 130 9.52 -4.21 14.44
CA GLN A 130 9.55 -5.14 15.57
C GLN A 130 10.67 -4.81 16.57
N LEU A 131 11.88 -4.47 16.10
CA LEU A 131 12.97 -4.01 16.96
C LEU A 131 12.60 -2.70 17.68
N ARG A 132 11.89 -1.78 17.00
CA ARG A 132 11.45 -0.53 17.61
C ARG A 132 10.44 -0.75 18.73
N VAL A 133 9.49 -1.67 18.52
CA VAL A 133 8.55 -2.09 19.57
C VAL A 133 9.31 -2.57 20.80
N MET A 134 10.35 -3.40 20.60
CA MET A 134 11.21 -3.84 21.70
C MET A 134 11.93 -2.66 22.36
N ALA A 135 12.57 -1.78 21.59
CA ALA A 135 13.29 -0.62 22.12
C ALA A 135 12.39 0.29 22.99
N ILE A 136 11.16 0.57 22.55
CA ILE A 136 10.20 1.37 23.31
C ILE A 136 9.79 0.65 24.61
N ARG A 137 9.49 -0.66 24.52
CA ARG A 137 9.14 -1.49 25.68
C ARG A 137 10.26 -1.46 26.74
N GLU A 138 11.49 -1.68 26.32
CA GLU A 138 12.64 -1.70 27.22
C GLU A 138 12.96 -0.32 27.78
N GLY A 139 12.87 0.75 26.97
CA GLY A 139 13.04 2.12 27.45
C GLY A 139 11.99 2.51 28.49
N ALA A 140 10.73 2.08 28.30
CA ALA A 140 9.66 2.31 29.27
C ALA A 140 9.91 1.56 30.58
N ALA A 141 10.38 0.31 30.51
CA ALA A 141 10.77 -0.47 31.68
C ALA A 141 11.98 0.15 32.42
N ALA A 142 12.90 0.79 31.69
CA ALA A 142 14.04 1.51 32.24
C ALA A 142 13.68 2.88 32.86
N GLY A 143 12.46 3.39 32.63
CA GLY A 143 12.08 4.76 33.02
C GLY A 143 12.75 5.86 32.17
N GLU A 144 13.26 5.53 30.98
CA GLU A 144 13.97 6.45 30.09
C GLU A 144 12.98 7.26 29.22
N SER A 145 12.20 8.13 29.85
CA SER A 145 11.09 8.87 29.20
C SER A 145 11.51 9.67 27.96
N VAL A 146 12.69 10.29 27.98
CA VAL A 146 13.22 11.06 26.84
C VAL A 146 13.48 10.17 25.62
N GLU A 147 14.03 8.98 25.86
CA GLU A 147 14.36 8.03 24.79
C GLU A 147 13.10 7.38 24.21
N VAL A 148 12.15 7.02 25.09
CA VAL A 148 10.83 6.54 24.68
C VAL A 148 10.12 7.60 23.83
N ALA A 149 10.14 8.87 24.25
CA ALA A 149 9.53 9.95 23.49
C ALA A 149 10.17 10.15 22.10
N ARG A 150 11.49 9.97 21.96
CA ARG A 150 12.17 10.01 20.66
C ARG A 150 11.77 8.84 19.76
N LEU A 151 11.72 7.62 20.32
CA LEU A 151 11.31 6.43 19.56
C LEU A 151 9.84 6.52 19.12
N GLN A 152 8.96 7.06 19.96
CA GLN A 152 7.55 7.29 19.63
C GLN A 152 7.33 8.40 18.60
N GLU A 153 8.21 9.40 18.52
CA GLU A 153 8.19 10.39 17.43
C GLU A 153 8.45 9.72 16.08
N SER A 154 9.38 8.77 16.04
CA SER A 154 9.65 7.97 14.85
C SER A 154 8.44 7.10 14.47
N VAL A 155 7.76 6.48 15.45
CA VAL A 155 6.49 5.77 15.21
C VAL A 155 5.47 6.71 14.58
N PHE A 156 5.20 7.87 15.20
CA PHE A 156 4.21 8.83 14.71
C PHE A 156 4.51 9.35 13.29
N THR A 157 5.78 9.71 13.03
CA THR A 157 6.21 10.23 11.71
C THR A 157 6.07 9.19 10.61
N GLN A 158 6.39 7.92 10.91
CA GLN A 158 6.30 6.83 9.94
C GLN A 158 4.87 6.35 9.68
N SER A 159 3.93 6.62 10.60
CA SER A 159 2.51 6.28 10.45
C SER A 159 1.80 7.07 9.34
N ASN A 160 2.46 8.04 8.70
CA ASN A 160 1.95 8.81 7.57
C ASN A 160 0.58 9.49 7.83
N VAL A 161 0.46 10.09 8.99
CA VAL A 161 -0.75 10.75 9.48
C VAL A 161 -1.20 11.88 8.56
N TYR A 162 -2.50 11.92 8.23
CA TYR A 162 -3.08 13.05 7.51
C TYR A 162 -3.08 14.33 8.37
N PRO A 163 -2.58 15.47 7.86
CA PRO A 163 -2.44 16.71 8.64
C PRO A 163 -3.74 17.15 9.32
N GLY A 164 -3.65 17.54 10.59
CA GLY A 164 -4.77 18.07 11.37
C GLY A 164 -5.71 17.03 11.98
N GLN A 165 -5.62 15.74 11.61
CA GLN A 165 -6.43 14.70 12.25
C GLN A 165 -5.85 14.23 13.57
N TRP A 166 -4.52 14.12 13.66
CA TRP A 166 -3.83 13.70 14.87
C TRP A 166 -2.80 14.73 15.29
N THR A 167 -2.73 14.98 16.60
CA THR A 167 -1.73 15.87 17.18
C THR A 167 -1.01 15.13 18.29
N ARG A 168 0.33 15.08 18.21
CA ARG A 168 1.18 14.53 19.25
C ARG A 168 1.64 15.65 20.16
N ASP A 169 1.33 15.54 21.46
CA ASP A 169 1.90 16.37 22.51
C ASP A 169 2.91 15.54 23.30
N ALA A 170 4.19 15.71 22.95
CA ALA A 170 5.28 14.99 23.59
C ALA A 170 5.47 15.41 25.06
N VAL A 171 5.15 16.66 25.42
CA VAL A 171 5.35 17.21 26.76
C VAL A 171 4.26 16.69 27.69
N ALA A 172 3.01 16.72 27.24
CA ALA A 172 1.90 16.13 27.99
C ALA A 172 1.85 14.59 27.90
N GLY A 173 2.67 13.99 27.03
CA GLY A 173 2.69 12.54 26.80
C GLY A 173 1.37 12.04 26.21
N ARG A 174 0.77 12.79 25.28
CA ARG A 174 -0.56 12.48 24.72
C ARG A 174 -0.59 12.49 23.20
N LEU A 175 -1.52 11.72 22.67
CA LEU A 175 -1.93 11.71 21.27
C LEU A 175 -3.42 12.08 21.20
N PHE A 176 -3.72 13.17 20.49
CA PHE A 176 -5.08 13.66 20.30
C PHE A 176 -5.61 13.25 18.93
N TYR A 177 -6.78 12.63 18.89
CA TYR A 177 -7.51 12.32 17.66
C TYR A 177 -8.68 13.28 17.48
N ALA A 178 -8.54 14.23 16.55
CA ALA A 178 -9.49 15.31 16.34
C ALA A 178 -10.86 14.81 15.85
N LEU A 179 -10.89 13.79 14.98
CA LEU A 179 -12.15 13.31 14.39
C LEU A 179 -13.06 12.65 15.43
N ALA A 180 -12.51 11.93 16.41
CA ALA A 180 -13.30 11.28 17.47
C ALA A 180 -13.33 12.09 18.78
N ASP A 181 -12.58 13.20 18.86
CA ASP A 181 -12.34 13.97 20.08
C ASP A 181 -11.88 13.09 21.26
N MET A 182 -10.82 12.33 21.00
CA MET A 182 -10.23 11.38 21.94
C MET A 182 -8.79 11.76 22.27
N ASN A 183 -8.42 11.63 23.54
CA ASN A 183 -7.04 11.73 24.00
C ASN A 183 -6.57 10.37 24.47
N LEU A 184 -5.41 9.96 23.98
CA LEU A 184 -4.79 8.67 24.22
C LEU A 184 -3.39 8.90 24.82
N PRO A 185 -2.98 8.15 25.85
CA PRO A 185 -1.64 8.31 26.41
C PRO A 185 -0.58 7.84 25.41
N LEU A 186 0.57 8.51 25.33
CA LEU A 186 1.77 7.94 24.73
C LEU A 186 2.45 6.99 25.72
N THR A 187 2.44 7.38 26.99
CA THR A 187 2.94 6.59 28.12
C THR A 187 2.06 6.84 29.34
N VAL A 188 1.79 5.82 30.14
CA VAL A 188 1.13 5.95 31.44
C VAL A 188 1.59 4.80 32.33
N GLY A 189 2.09 5.11 33.53
CA GLY A 189 2.74 4.10 34.37
C GLY A 189 3.86 3.40 33.60
N ARG A 190 3.74 2.08 33.43
CA ARG A 190 4.66 1.25 32.62
C ARG A 190 4.14 0.92 31.21
N TRP A 191 2.99 1.46 30.82
CA TRP A 191 2.49 1.36 29.46
C TRP A 191 3.23 2.30 28.53
N ALA A 192 3.53 1.82 27.33
CA ALA A 192 4.00 2.64 26.23
C ALA A 192 3.27 2.27 24.94
N LEU A 193 2.89 3.30 24.17
CA LEU A 193 2.46 3.15 22.79
C LEU A 193 3.67 2.72 21.94
N VAL A 194 3.55 1.56 21.28
CA VAL A 194 4.63 0.95 20.50
C VAL A 194 4.35 0.87 19.00
N SER A 195 3.07 0.93 18.62
CA SER A 195 2.65 0.96 17.22
C SER A 195 1.42 1.85 17.07
N PHE A 196 1.35 2.55 15.94
CA PHE A 196 0.26 3.43 15.59
C PHE A 196 -0.01 3.37 14.09
N GLN A 197 -1.27 3.17 13.75
CA GLN A 197 -1.75 3.19 12.37
C GLN A 197 -3.02 4.05 12.30
N PRO A 198 -3.01 5.20 11.60
CA PRO A 198 -4.22 6.00 11.39
C PRO A 198 -5.19 5.27 10.44
N ALA A 199 -6.47 5.62 10.53
CA ALA A 199 -7.43 5.26 9.51
C ALA A 199 -7.28 6.18 8.29
N ASP A 200 -7.21 5.59 7.11
CA ASP A 200 -7.18 6.31 5.83
C ASP A 200 -8.57 6.43 5.17
N GLU A 201 -9.52 5.58 5.59
CA GLU A 201 -10.94 5.66 5.22
C GLU A 201 -11.90 5.48 6.40
N ARG A 202 -13.16 5.89 6.21
CA ARG A 202 -14.16 5.96 7.29
C ARG A 202 -14.55 4.63 7.91
N MET A 203 -14.57 3.58 7.11
CA MET A 203 -14.95 2.25 7.57
C MET A 203 -13.78 1.48 8.18
N ASP A 204 -12.56 2.01 8.01
CA ASP A 204 -11.36 1.49 8.63
C ASP A 204 -11.21 1.98 10.08
N SER A 205 -10.26 1.36 10.78
CA SER A 205 -9.97 1.66 12.18
C SER A 205 -8.58 2.24 12.32
N ALA A 206 -8.46 3.35 13.05
CA ALA A 206 -7.18 3.73 13.61
C ALA A 206 -6.82 2.70 14.69
N GLN A 207 -5.57 2.22 14.69
CA GLN A 207 -5.08 1.20 15.60
C GLN A 207 -3.90 1.73 16.41
N LEU A 208 -3.96 1.49 17.71
CA LEU A 208 -2.91 1.85 18.67
C LEU A 208 -2.57 0.61 19.48
N ASP A 209 -1.30 0.20 19.45
CA ASP A 209 -0.83 -0.93 20.25
C ASP A 209 0.02 -0.43 21.42
N TYR A 210 -0.34 -0.89 22.60
CA TYR A 210 0.32 -0.64 23.86
C TYR A 210 0.93 -1.93 24.38
N VAL A 211 2.09 -1.79 25.02
CA VAL A 211 2.71 -2.88 25.75
C VAL A 211 3.12 -2.41 27.13
N GLN A 212 3.04 -3.33 28.08
CA GLN A 212 3.64 -3.22 29.39
C GLN A 212 4.30 -4.54 29.73
N THR A 213 5.44 -4.49 30.41
CA THR A 213 6.07 -5.69 30.98
C THR A 213 5.80 -5.78 32.48
N LEU A 214 5.34 -6.95 32.92
CA LEU A 214 5.17 -7.31 34.32
C LEU A 214 6.53 -7.63 34.97
N ASP A 215 6.58 -7.66 36.30
CA ASP A 215 7.83 -7.87 37.05
C ASP A 215 8.53 -9.22 36.75
N ASP A 216 7.81 -10.21 36.24
CA ASP A 216 8.37 -11.51 35.85
C ASP A 216 8.81 -11.59 34.38
N GLY A 217 8.77 -10.45 33.68
CA GLY A 217 9.20 -10.29 32.29
C GLY A 217 8.16 -10.69 31.25
N ARG A 218 6.91 -11.01 31.63
CA ARG A 218 5.84 -11.26 30.67
C ARG A 218 5.12 -9.97 30.26
N ALA A 219 4.79 -9.88 28.99
CA ALA A 219 4.08 -8.74 28.44
C ALA A 219 2.57 -8.85 28.65
N VAL A 220 1.95 -7.71 28.94
CA VAL A 220 0.53 -7.45 28.71
C VAL A 220 0.45 -6.56 27.47
N THR A 221 -0.38 -6.93 26.52
CA THR A 221 -0.54 -6.18 25.26
C THR A 221 -1.96 -5.69 25.15
N VAL A 222 -2.15 -4.43 24.75
CA VAL A 222 -3.47 -3.84 24.51
C VAL A 222 -3.49 -3.21 23.12
N ARG A 223 -4.48 -3.59 22.32
CA ARG A 223 -4.81 -2.93 21.05
C ARG A 223 -6.07 -2.10 21.23
N VAL A 224 -6.00 -0.82 20.90
CA VAL A 224 -7.15 0.09 20.81
C VAL A 224 -7.44 0.36 19.34
N GLY A 225 -8.65 0.03 18.89
CA GLY A 225 -9.19 0.34 17.58
C GLY A 225 -10.25 1.43 17.69
N ILE A 226 -10.16 2.48 16.89
CA ILE A 226 -11.14 3.58 16.85
C ILE A 226 -11.66 3.71 15.43
N ARG A 227 -12.97 3.62 15.25
CA ARG A 227 -13.59 3.62 13.92
C ARG A 227 -14.94 4.33 13.90
N TYR A 228 -15.31 4.81 12.73
CA TYR A 228 -16.62 5.40 12.48
C TYR A 228 -17.58 4.34 11.94
N ARG A 229 -18.87 4.43 12.30
CA ARG A 229 -19.89 3.42 11.99
C ARG A 229 -21.20 4.11 11.62
N GLU A 230 -21.38 4.32 10.32
CA GLU A 230 -22.58 4.98 9.78
C GLU A 230 -23.86 4.17 10.07
N ASP A 231 -23.75 2.85 10.15
CA ASP A 231 -24.88 1.94 10.40
C ASP A 231 -25.44 1.99 11.83
N LEU A 232 -24.72 2.60 12.78
CA LEU A 232 -25.20 2.79 14.14
C LEU A 232 -26.23 3.90 14.26
N ARG A 233 -26.23 4.86 13.33
CA ARG A 233 -27.08 6.06 13.42
C ARG A 233 -28.57 5.74 13.50
N ALA A 234 -29.01 4.75 12.73
CA ALA A 234 -30.41 4.33 12.67
C ALA A 234 -30.84 3.40 13.83
N LYS A 235 -29.92 2.98 14.69
CA LYS A 235 -30.18 2.04 15.78
C LYS A 235 -30.43 2.77 17.10
N ASP A 236 -31.43 2.32 17.85
CA ASP A 236 -31.62 2.71 19.25
C ASP A 236 -30.57 2.09 20.18
N ALA A 237 -30.64 2.40 21.47
CA ALA A 237 -29.65 1.95 22.45
C ALA A 237 -29.57 0.43 22.60
N ASP A 238 -30.69 -0.28 22.54
CA ASP A 238 -30.73 -1.72 22.72
C ASP A 238 -30.26 -2.45 21.46
N ALA A 239 -30.69 -1.99 20.29
CA ALA A 239 -30.20 -2.47 19.00
C ALA A 239 -28.69 -2.22 18.84
N ARG A 240 -28.17 -1.11 19.36
CA ARG A 240 -26.72 -0.86 19.42
C ARG A 240 -26.04 -1.88 20.33
N ARG A 241 -26.52 -2.07 21.56
CA ARG A 241 -25.94 -3.02 22.51
C ARG A 241 -25.93 -4.45 21.96
N GLN A 242 -27.02 -4.88 21.32
CA GLN A 242 -27.09 -6.18 20.66
C GLN A 242 -26.09 -6.28 19.52
N ALA A 243 -26.01 -5.28 18.63
CA ALA A 243 -25.06 -5.28 17.52
C ALA A 243 -23.59 -5.33 18.00
N LEU A 244 -23.28 -4.74 19.16
CA LEU A 244 -21.95 -4.87 19.78
C LEU A 244 -21.69 -6.27 20.32
N ALA A 245 -22.67 -6.86 21.03
CA ALA A 245 -22.56 -8.21 21.57
C ALA A 245 -22.40 -9.25 20.46
N ASP A 246 -23.20 -9.17 19.40
CA ASP A 246 -23.13 -10.07 18.25
C ASP A 246 -21.74 -10.01 17.58
N ARG A 247 -21.14 -8.81 17.53
CA ARG A 247 -19.83 -8.60 16.89
C ARG A 247 -18.66 -9.13 17.71
N MET A 248 -18.79 -9.23 19.04
CA MET A 248 -17.80 -9.94 19.83
C MET A 248 -17.76 -11.42 19.43
N GLY A 249 -18.88 -11.97 18.94
CA GLY A 249 -19.01 -13.34 18.48
C GLY A 249 -18.88 -14.35 19.61
N GLU A 250 -19.17 -15.62 19.33
CA GLU A 250 -18.94 -16.70 20.28
C GLU A 250 -17.45 -17.12 20.30
N PRO A 251 -16.98 -17.86 21.32
CA PRO A 251 -15.67 -18.51 21.27
C PRO A 251 -15.59 -19.46 20.06
N HIS A 252 -14.45 -19.48 19.36
CA HIS A 252 -14.22 -20.36 18.20
C HIS A 252 -12.89 -21.11 18.37
N GLY A 253 -12.82 -22.34 17.85
CA GLY A 253 -11.61 -23.17 17.95
C GLY A 253 -11.27 -23.51 19.40
N ASP A 254 -10.02 -23.26 19.80
CA ASP A 254 -9.49 -23.56 21.14
C ASP A 254 -9.86 -22.50 22.19
N GLN A 255 -10.81 -21.62 21.89
CA GLN A 255 -11.27 -20.58 22.81
C GLN A 255 -12.42 -21.08 23.68
N THR A 256 -12.38 -20.78 24.97
CA THR A 256 -13.48 -21.05 25.91
C THR A 256 -13.89 -19.78 26.67
N PRO A 257 -15.16 -19.62 27.08
CA PRO A 257 -15.57 -18.50 27.92
C PRO A 257 -14.79 -18.48 29.24
N ALA A 258 -14.40 -17.28 29.71
CA ALA A 258 -13.71 -17.11 30.99
C ALA A 258 -14.50 -16.18 31.93
N PRO A 259 -15.63 -16.64 32.51
CA PRO A 259 -16.56 -15.78 33.27
C PRO A 259 -15.92 -15.14 34.52
N ASP A 260 -15.04 -15.86 35.21
CA ASP A 260 -14.30 -15.34 36.37
C ASP A 260 -13.33 -14.24 35.98
N ALA A 261 -12.68 -14.38 34.81
CA ALA A 261 -11.81 -13.34 34.26
C ALA A 261 -12.62 -12.12 33.81
N GLU A 262 -13.75 -12.35 33.13
CA GLU A 262 -14.65 -11.31 32.64
C GLU A 262 -15.18 -10.42 33.77
N SER A 263 -15.58 -11.03 34.88
CA SER A 263 -16.10 -10.32 36.06
C SER A 263 -15.03 -9.45 36.73
N ALA A 264 -13.75 -9.82 36.60
CA ALA A 264 -12.62 -9.08 37.16
C ALA A 264 -12.09 -7.97 36.24
N LEU A 265 -12.52 -7.91 34.98
CA LEU A 265 -12.05 -6.90 34.02
C LEU A 265 -12.54 -5.50 34.44
N PRO A 266 -11.70 -4.45 34.34
CA PRO A 266 -12.15 -3.08 34.53
C PRO A 266 -13.14 -2.69 33.43
N ASP A 267 -14.03 -1.73 33.71
CA ASP A 267 -14.88 -1.12 32.69
C ASP A 267 -14.13 -0.02 31.94
N LEU A 268 -14.59 0.34 30.74
CA LEU A 268 -14.07 1.52 30.04
C LEU A 268 -14.56 2.79 30.75
N PRO A 269 -13.73 3.84 30.90
CA PRO A 269 -14.01 4.98 31.78
C PRO A 269 -14.84 6.07 31.09
N PHE A 270 -15.41 5.77 29.93
CA PHE A 270 -16.14 6.75 29.14
C PHE A 270 -17.55 6.93 29.71
N LYS A 271 -17.91 8.17 30.02
CA LYS A 271 -19.28 8.52 30.43
C LYS A 271 -20.25 8.44 29.24
N ASP A 272 -21.50 8.10 29.53
CA ASP A 272 -22.61 8.13 28.57
C ASP A 272 -22.37 7.31 27.28
N VAL A 273 -21.66 6.19 27.40
CA VAL A 273 -21.43 5.24 26.31
C VAL A 273 -22.23 3.96 26.49
N ILE A 274 -22.53 3.30 25.38
CA ILE A 274 -22.99 1.90 25.40
C ILE A 274 -21.75 1.04 25.30
N ALA A 275 -21.43 0.31 26.37
CA ALA A 275 -20.26 -0.57 26.41
C ALA A 275 -20.65 -2.02 26.73
N VAL A 276 -19.88 -2.94 26.17
CA VAL A 276 -19.90 -4.37 26.48
C VAL A 276 -18.46 -4.85 26.65
N LYS A 277 -18.27 -5.92 27.43
CA LYS A 277 -16.97 -6.58 27.60
C LYS A 277 -17.14 -8.10 27.59
N ARG A 278 -16.09 -8.81 27.20
CA ARG A 278 -16.04 -10.28 27.17
C ARG A 278 -14.63 -10.76 27.49
N ALA A 279 -14.50 -11.88 28.20
CA ALA A 279 -13.22 -12.56 28.37
C ALA A 279 -13.27 -14.01 27.87
N ARG A 280 -12.19 -14.44 27.22
CA ARG A 280 -12.00 -15.81 26.77
C ARG A 280 -10.66 -16.35 27.24
N GLN A 281 -10.64 -17.64 27.51
CA GLN A 281 -9.43 -18.40 27.70
C GLN A 281 -8.97 -18.96 26.36
N VAL A 282 -7.67 -18.88 26.08
CA VAL A 282 -7.05 -19.38 24.85
C VAL A 282 -5.81 -20.20 25.22
N ASP A 283 -5.70 -21.38 24.62
CA ASP A 283 -4.51 -22.22 24.77
C ASP A 283 -3.43 -21.76 23.80
N TYR A 284 -2.31 -21.26 24.35
CA TYR A 284 -1.11 -20.93 23.58
C TYR A 284 -0.06 -22.04 23.75
N PRO A 285 0.93 -22.15 22.84
CA PRO A 285 2.00 -23.15 22.96
C PRO A 285 2.78 -23.13 24.28
N ARG A 286 2.74 -22.01 25.03
CA ARG A 286 3.42 -21.85 26.33
C ARG A 286 2.48 -21.78 27.54
N GLY A 287 1.23 -22.20 27.36
CA GLY A 287 0.24 -22.26 28.41
C GLY A 287 -0.99 -21.44 28.10
N VAL A 288 -1.81 -21.27 29.13
CA VAL A 288 -3.14 -20.71 29.01
C VAL A 288 -3.10 -19.20 29.15
N GLY A 289 -3.66 -18.48 28.19
CA GLY A 289 -3.84 -17.03 28.25
C GLY A 289 -5.31 -16.60 28.31
N ILE A 290 -5.50 -15.31 28.58
CA ILE A 290 -6.78 -14.63 28.57
C ILE A 290 -6.75 -13.61 27.42
N GLU A 291 -7.75 -13.68 26.55
CA GLU A 291 -8.07 -12.62 25.59
C GLU A 291 -9.30 -11.87 26.09
N ALA A 292 -9.11 -10.62 26.46
CA ALA A 292 -10.17 -9.74 26.92
C ALA A 292 -10.53 -8.74 25.82
N GLN A 293 -11.82 -8.49 25.62
CA GLN A 293 -12.31 -7.54 24.63
C GLN A 293 -13.33 -6.59 25.27
N TRP A 294 -13.21 -5.31 24.97
CA TRP A 294 -14.19 -4.27 25.26
C TRP A 294 -14.62 -3.63 23.96
N THR A 295 -15.89 -3.28 23.86
CA THR A 295 -16.38 -2.44 22.78
C THR A 295 -17.30 -1.38 23.37
N ALA A 296 -17.06 -0.11 23.05
CA ALA A 296 -17.88 1.02 23.44
C ALA A 296 -18.31 1.85 22.23
N VAL A 297 -19.51 2.40 22.30
CA VAL A 297 -20.06 3.31 21.29
C VAL A 297 -20.51 4.61 21.93
N ARG A 298 -20.15 5.71 21.27
CA ARG A 298 -20.69 7.05 21.51
C ARG A 298 -21.06 7.66 20.16
N GLY A 299 -22.34 8.00 20.00
CA GLY A 299 -22.82 8.48 18.70
C GLY A 299 -22.61 7.45 17.60
N ASP A 300 -21.89 7.83 16.55
CA ASP A 300 -21.56 6.97 15.42
C ASP A 300 -20.11 6.45 15.46
N TRP A 301 -19.41 6.71 16.56
CA TRP A 301 -18.05 6.24 16.78
C TRP A 301 -18.04 5.00 17.65
N GLN A 302 -17.10 4.11 17.35
CA GLN A 302 -16.87 2.88 18.10
C GLN A 302 -15.39 2.78 18.50
N VAL A 303 -15.18 2.40 19.76
CA VAL A 303 -13.88 2.04 20.31
C VAL A 303 -13.90 0.54 20.62
N ASP A 304 -12.93 -0.19 20.09
CA ASP A 304 -12.68 -1.59 20.42
C ASP A 304 -11.34 -1.70 21.14
N VAL A 305 -11.32 -2.32 22.32
CA VAL A 305 -10.09 -2.59 23.05
C VAL A 305 -9.92 -4.10 23.14
N ARG A 306 -8.73 -4.60 22.87
CA ARG A 306 -8.37 -6.01 23.03
C ARG A 306 -7.12 -6.11 23.87
N ALA A 307 -7.16 -6.90 24.94
CA ALA A 307 -5.99 -7.18 25.77
C ALA A 307 -5.65 -8.67 25.74
N SER A 308 -4.37 -9.00 25.86
CA SER A 308 -3.89 -10.37 26.04
C SER A 308 -2.86 -10.46 27.17
N PHE A 309 -3.00 -11.48 28.01
CA PHE A 309 -2.11 -11.77 29.14
C PHE A 309 -2.21 -13.24 29.56
N GLY A 310 -1.19 -13.76 30.26
CA GLY A 310 -1.22 -15.11 30.82
C GLY A 310 -2.29 -15.27 31.89
N LYS A 311 -2.99 -16.41 31.93
CA LYS A 311 -4.06 -16.68 32.92
C LYS A 311 -3.56 -16.57 34.36
N ASP A 312 -2.37 -17.09 34.63
CA ASP A 312 -1.69 -17.01 35.93
C ASP A 312 -1.22 -15.58 36.28
N LYS A 313 -1.37 -14.62 35.36
CA LYS A 313 -1.06 -13.20 35.56
C LYS A 313 -2.25 -12.27 35.62
N GLN A 314 -3.47 -12.81 35.64
CA GLN A 314 -4.69 -12.00 35.69
C GLN A 314 -4.63 -10.92 36.78
N ALA A 315 -4.35 -11.29 38.04
CA ALA A 315 -4.31 -10.32 39.15
C ALA A 315 -3.29 -9.18 38.93
N GLY A 316 -2.15 -9.48 38.30
CA GLY A 316 -1.12 -8.49 37.97
C GLY A 316 -1.42 -7.66 36.73
N ALA A 317 -2.32 -8.11 35.86
CA ALA A 317 -2.72 -7.41 34.64
C ALA A 317 -3.91 -6.45 34.86
N ILE A 318 -4.82 -6.75 35.79
CA ILE A 318 -6.04 -5.95 36.02
C ILE A 318 -5.74 -4.51 36.45
N ALA A 319 -4.89 -4.31 37.46
CA ALA A 319 -4.62 -2.95 37.95
C ALA A 319 -3.95 -2.05 36.89
N PRO A 320 -2.94 -2.53 36.14
CA PRO A 320 -2.40 -1.73 35.05
C PRO A 320 -3.37 -1.50 33.89
N LEU A 321 -4.30 -2.41 33.60
CA LEU A 321 -5.34 -2.15 32.60
C LEU A 321 -6.25 -0.99 33.03
N HIS A 322 -6.60 -0.92 34.32
CA HIS A 322 -7.36 0.21 34.87
C HIS A 322 -6.60 1.53 34.71
N GLU A 323 -5.30 1.55 35.00
CA GLU A 323 -4.43 2.72 34.83
C GLU A 323 -4.38 3.21 33.36
N LEU A 324 -4.23 2.29 32.42
CA LEU A 324 -4.24 2.62 30.98
C LEU A 324 -5.58 3.22 30.56
N PHE A 325 -6.68 2.63 31.03
CA PHE A 325 -8.02 3.08 30.71
C PHE A 325 -8.27 4.48 31.26
N ASP A 326 -8.01 4.73 32.53
CA ASP A 326 -8.22 6.04 33.18
C ASP A 326 -7.47 7.19 32.49
N ALA A 327 -6.35 6.90 31.84
CA ALA A 327 -5.60 7.90 31.08
C ALA A 327 -6.23 8.28 29.74
N MET A 328 -7.15 7.46 29.21
CA MET A 328 -7.90 7.72 27.98
C MET A 328 -9.09 8.62 28.26
N THR A 329 -9.27 9.64 27.43
CA THR A 329 -10.49 10.46 27.48
C THR A 329 -11.20 10.46 26.15
N TRP A 330 -12.52 10.43 26.22
CA TRP A 330 -13.41 10.61 25.08
C TRP A 330 -14.37 11.72 25.45
N ASN A 331 -14.27 12.86 24.76
CA ASN A 331 -14.89 14.09 25.25
C ASN A 331 -16.29 14.32 24.66
N ARG A 332 -16.49 14.08 23.35
CA ARG A 332 -17.79 14.28 22.69
C ARG A 332 -18.06 13.29 21.56
N ASP A 333 -19.30 13.27 21.10
CA ASP A 333 -19.70 12.67 19.83
C ASP A 333 -19.46 13.68 18.69
N VAL A 334 -18.58 13.36 17.76
CA VAL A 334 -18.33 14.18 16.57
C VAL A 334 -19.04 13.53 15.37
N ARG A 335 -19.99 14.26 14.79
CA ARG A 335 -20.72 13.80 13.60
C ARG A 335 -19.95 14.15 12.34
N LEU A 336 -19.77 13.15 11.47
CA LEU A 336 -19.03 13.28 10.21
C LEU A 336 -19.92 13.29 8.96
N PHE A 337 -21.23 13.22 9.11
CA PHE A 337 -22.16 13.39 7.98
C PHE A 337 -23.48 13.98 8.47
N ARG A 338 -24.13 14.77 7.61
CA ARG A 338 -25.40 15.43 7.87
C ARG A 338 -26.58 14.46 7.68
N ASP A 339 -27.04 14.31 6.44
CA ASP A 339 -28.26 13.58 6.12
C ASP A 339 -27.98 12.22 5.48
N LYS A 340 -27.05 12.18 4.51
CA LYS A 340 -26.70 10.98 3.74
C LYS A 340 -25.33 10.46 4.17
N THR A 341 -25.21 9.14 4.34
CA THR A 341 -23.94 8.48 4.69
C THR A 341 -22.90 8.71 3.58
N MET A 342 -21.62 8.76 3.94
CA MET A 342 -20.54 8.88 2.96
C MET A 342 -20.47 7.63 2.07
N THR A 343 -20.82 6.46 2.62
CA THR A 343 -20.96 5.21 1.85
C THR A 343 -21.98 5.37 0.71
N ASP A 344 -23.16 5.93 0.99
CA ASP A 344 -24.20 6.13 -0.01
C ASP A 344 -23.87 7.27 -0.98
N GLN A 345 -23.22 8.34 -0.50
CA GLN A 345 -22.75 9.44 -1.34
C GLN A 345 -21.71 8.91 -2.36
N ASN A 346 -20.72 8.15 -1.91
CA ASN A 346 -19.70 7.56 -2.77
C ASN A 346 -20.29 6.61 -3.80
N ARG A 347 -21.24 5.74 -3.42
CA ARG A 347 -21.91 4.82 -4.36
C ARG A 347 -22.63 5.58 -5.48
N GLU A 348 -23.32 6.66 -5.13
CA GLU A 348 -24.02 7.48 -6.11
C GLU A 348 -23.03 8.17 -7.07
N ILE A 349 -22.00 8.82 -6.53
CA ILE A 349 -20.93 9.47 -7.30
C ILE A 349 -20.25 8.49 -8.25
N GLU A 350 -19.94 7.28 -7.77
CA GLU A 350 -19.31 6.21 -8.54
C GLU A 350 -20.17 5.72 -9.70
N SER A 351 -21.48 5.62 -9.51
CA SER A 351 -22.38 5.24 -10.61
C SER A 351 -22.32 6.24 -11.78
N TYR A 352 -22.09 7.52 -11.50
CA TYR A 352 -21.96 8.54 -12.54
C TYR A 352 -20.57 8.57 -13.19
N TRP A 353 -19.47 8.63 -12.43
CA TRP A 353 -18.15 8.77 -13.05
C TRP A 353 -17.62 7.46 -13.65
N SER A 354 -17.91 6.32 -13.02
CA SER A 354 -17.37 5.02 -13.43
C SER A 354 -18.25 4.35 -14.48
N MET A 355 -19.56 4.23 -14.22
CA MET A 355 -20.49 3.53 -15.12
C MET A 355 -21.02 4.44 -16.24
N ALA A 356 -21.61 5.59 -15.88
CA ALA A 356 -22.20 6.50 -16.87
C ALA A 356 -21.17 7.38 -17.59
N ARG A 357 -19.94 7.46 -17.07
CA ARG A 357 -18.89 8.41 -17.51
C ARG A 357 -19.33 9.88 -17.50
N ASP A 358 -20.35 10.21 -16.70
CA ASP A 358 -20.89 11.56 -16.52
C ASP A 358 -20.13 12.29 -15.40
N TRP A 359 -18.94 12.78 -15.75
CA TRP A 359 -18.10 13.57 -14.84
C TRP A 359 -18.77 14.84 -14.32
N PRO A 360 -19.50 15.64 -15.13
CA PRO A 360 -20.21 16.82 -14.63
C PRO A 360 -21.22 16.52 -13.52
N THR A 361 -22.04 15.47 -13.66
CA THR A 361 -23.00 15.10 -12.62
C THR A 361 -22.30 14.53 -11.39
N ALA A 362 -21.30 13.65 -11.59
CA ALA A 362 -20.50 13.12 -10.49
C ALA A 362 -19.80 14.23 -9.69
N ALA A 363 -19.30 15.27 -10.35
CA ALA A 363 -18.65 16.41 -9.70
C ALA A 363 -19.61 17.28 -8.89
N LYS A 364 -20.85 17.48 -9.35
CA LYS A 364 -21.87 18.19 -8.55
C LYS A 364 -22.17 17.44 -7.24
N LEU A 365 -22.31 16.13 -7.32
CA LEU A 365 -22.53 15.27 -6.15
C LEU A 365 -21.30 15.27 -5.24
N ALA A 366 -20.09 15.14 -5.81
CA ALA A 366 -18.85 15.18 -5.05
C ALA A 366 -18.65 16.52 -4.32
N GLN A 367 -18.95 17.64 -4.98
CA GLN A 367 -18.89 18.97 -4.36
C GLN A 367 -19.85 19.12 -3.17
N ALA A 368 -21.04 18.51 -3.26
CA ALA A 368 -22.02 18.50 -2.16
C ALA A 368 -21.58 17.59 -0.99
N ALA A 369 -20.82 16.54 -1.28
CA ALA A 369 -20.26 15.57 -0.33
C ALA A 369 -19.00 16.07 0.40
N LEU A 370 -18.20 16.94 -0.22
CA LEU A 370 -16.93 17.45 0.34
C LEU A 370 -17.01 17.94 1.80
N PRO A 371 -18.06 18.66 2.24
CA PRO A 371 -18.18 19.07 3.65
C PRO A 371 -18.31 17.91 4.65
N ASP A 372 -18.75 16.74 4.20
CA ASP A 372 -18.88 15.54 5.02
C ASP A 372 -17.61 14.66 4.94
N ALA A 373 -16.66 14.96 4.04
CA ALA A 373 -15.41 14.21 3.88
C ALA A 373 -14.41 14.55 4.99
N ALA A 374 -13.94 13.52 5.68
CA ALA A 374 -13.06 13.67 6.84
C ALA A 374 -11.75 12.88 6.71
N PHE A 375 -11.77 11.78 5.95
CA PHE A 375 -10.64 10.86 5.79
C PHE A 375 -9.87 11.14 4.49
N PRO A 376 -8.54 10.89 4.44
CA PRO A 376 -7.73 11.23 3.27
C PRO A 376 -8.24 10.57 1.99
N LEU A 377 -8.70 9.32 2.02
CA LEU A 377 -9.23 8.66 0.82
C LEU A 377 -10.50 9.36 0.29
N GLU A 378 -11.39 9.81 1.18
CA GLU A 378 -12.61 10.54 0.80
C GLU A 378 -12.26 11.88 0.14
N ILE A 379 -11.38 12.64 0.80
CA ILE A 379 -10.91 13.94 0.30
C ILE A 379 -10.26 13.74 -1.07
N ALA A 380 -9.41 12.72 -1.22
CA ALA A 380 -8.72 12.43 -2.46
C ALA A 380 -9.66 12.06 -3.61
N ARG A 381 -10.61 11.13 -3.38
CA ARG A 381 -11.57 10.69 -4.40
C ARG A 381 -12.49 11.83 -4.85
N LEU A 382 -13.09 12.56 -3.91
CA LEU A 382 -14.03 13.63 -4.24
C LEU A 382 -13.36 14.80 -4.98
N ASN A 383 -12.16 15.20 -4.56
CA ASN A 383 -11.39 16.23 -5.24
C ASN A 383 -10.87 15.77 -6.61
N THR A 384 -10.59 14.48 -6.78
CA THR A 384 -10.25 13.92 -8.11
C THR A 384 -11.42 14.02 -9.08
N VAL A 385 -12.63 13.66 -8.64
CA VAL A 385 -13.84 13.70 -9.49
C VAL A 385 -14.16 15.15 -9.91
N THR A 386 -14.13 16.09 -8.96
CA THR A 386 -14.35 17.52 -9.23
C THR A 386 -13.27 18.09 -10.15
N GLY A 387 -11.99 17.81 -9.88
CA GLY A 387 -10.87 18.23 -10.72
C GLY A 387 -10.92 17.68 -12.14
N ARG A 388 -11.28 16.39 -12.32
CA ARG A 388 -11.46 15.77 -13.64
C ARG A 388 -12.59 16.39 -14.45
N ALA A 389 -13.69 16.75 -13.79
CA ALA A 389 -14.82 17.42 -14.44
C ALA A 389 -14.45 18.85 -14.86
N ALA A 390 -13.78 19.61 -13.99
CA ALA A 390 -13.28 20.95 -14.30
C ALA A 390 -12.27 20.93 -15.46
N TYR A 391 -11.41 19.92 -15.51
CA TYR A 391 -10.51 19.72 -16.65
C TYR A 391 -11.31 19.48 -17.94
N GLY A 392 -12.37 18.66 -17.88
CA GLY A 392 -13.26 18.39 -19.02
C GLY A 392 -14.00 19.63 -19.54
N SER A 393 -14.35 20.58 -18.66
CA SER A 393 -14.96 21.86 -19.06
C SER A 393 -13.94 22.91 -19.52
N GLY A 394 -12.64 22.62 -19.43
CA GLY A 394 -11.56 23.53 -19.79
C GLY A 394 -11.15 24.53 -18.70
N ASP A 395 -11.68 24.41 -17.48
CA ASP A 395 -11.27 25.25 -16.34
C ASP A 395 -10.02 24.65 -15.67
N LEU A 396 -8.85 24.94 -16.26
CA LEU A 396 -7.57 24.41 -15.79
C LEU A 396 -7.15 24.96 -14.42
N ILE A 397 -7.70 26.11 -13.98
CA ILE A 397 -7.38 26.71 -12.68
C ILE A 397 -8.12 25.95 -11.58
N ALA A 398 -9.45 25.76 -11.74
CA ALA A 398 -10.24 24.97 -10.80
C ALA A 398 -9.76 23.52 -10.77
N ALA A 399 -9.51 22.92 -11.94
CA ALA A 399 -9.01 21.56 -12.05
C ALA A 399 -7.69 21.36 -11.29
N ARG A 400 -6.74 22.30 -11.46
CA ARG A 400 -5.47 22.26 -10.72
C ARG A 400 -5.69 22.34 -9.22
N ARG A 401 -6.47 23.32 -8.75
CA ARG A 401 -6.71 23.54 -7.32
C ARG A 401 -7.25 22.27 -6.67
N ASP A 402 -8.24 21.65 -7.28
CA ASP A 402 -8.89 20.46 -6.72
C ASP A 402 -7.93 19.25 -6.81
N LEU A 403 -7.20 19.07 -7.91
CA LEU A 403 -6.22 17.98 -8.05
C LEU A 403 -5.00 18.12 -7.14
N ASP A 404 -4.54 19.34 -6.84
CA ASP A 404 -3.45 19.58 -5.89
C ASP A 404 -3.88 19.12 -4.48
N VAL A 405 -5.14 19.39 -4.08
CA VAL A 405 -5.74 18.86 -2.83
C VAL A 405 -5.86 17.34 -2.89
N ALA A 406 -6.33 16.79 -4.02
CA ALA A 406 -6.51 15.36 -4.19
C ALA A 406 -5.18 14.61 -4.04
N LEU A 407 -4.13 15.04 -4.76
CA LEU A 407 -2.80 14.39 -4.74
C LEU A 407 -2.12 14.49 -3.38
N ALA A 408 -2.31 15.61 -2.66
CA ALA A 408 -1.85 15.73 -1.29
C ALA A 408 -2.54 14.70 -0.37
N ALA A 409 -3.86 14.51 -0.52
CA ALA A 409 -4.61 13.52 0.27
C ALA A 409 -4.30 12.07 -0.13
N TRP A 410 -4.10 11.78 -1.43
CA TRP A 410 -3.70 10.46 -1.93
C TRP A 410 -2.40 9.96 -1.29
N ALA A 411 -1.45 10.86 -1.00
CA ALA A 411 -0.21 10.52 -0.32
C ALA A 411 -0.43 9.90 1.08
N HIS A 412 -1.62 10.08 1.67
CA HIS A 412 -2.02 9.55 2.98
C HIS A 412 -3.06 8.42 2.91
N ALA A 413 -3.51 8.03 1.70
CA ALA A 413 -4.54 7.03 1.49
C ALA A 413 -3.98 5.57 1.49
N GLY A 414 -3.29 5.20 2.59
CA GLY A 414 -2.78 3.86 2.91
C GLY A 414 -2.27 3.02 1.75
N LYS A 415 -2.57 1.72 1.70
CA LYS A 415 -2.23 0.83 0.56
C LYS A 415 -3.41 0.60 -0.39
N ALA A 416 -4.61 1.06 -0.02
CA ALA A 416 -5.84 0.86 -0.79
C ALA A 416 -5.81 1.59 -2.14
N TYR A 417 -4.96 2.63 -2.27
CA TYR A 417 -4.83 3.33 -3.54
C TYR A 417 -4.22 2.47 -4.66
N HIS A 418 -3.48 1.37 -4.37
CA HIS A 418 -2.76 0.55 -5.37
C HIS A 418 -3.59 0.01 -6.54
N ASP A 419 -4.92 -0.02 -6.42
CA ASP A 419 -5.85 -0.45 -7.46
C ASP A 419 -6.85 0.65 -7.88
N GLU A 420 -6.62 1.90 -7.46
CA GLU A 420 -7.60 2.97 -7.57
C GLU A 420 -7.47 3.76 -8.88
N THR A 421 -8.47 3.60 -9.75
CA THR A 421 -8.56 4.29 -11.05
C THR A 421 -8.58 5.82 -10.90
N LEU A 422 -9.11 6.33 -9.80
CA LEU A 422 -9.11 7.77 -9.54
C LEU A 422 -7.70 8.31 -9.25
N TYR A 423 -6.83 7.59 -8.55
CA TYR A 423 -5.46 8.07 -8.33
C TYR A 423 -4.69 8.17 -9.65
N GLN A 424 -4.82 7.15 -10.51
CA GLN A 424 -4.29 7.20 -11.87
C GLN A 424 -4.82 8.44 -12.63
N THR A 425 -6.14 8.68 -12.56
CA THR A 425 -6.78 9.85 -13.20
C THR A 425 -6.23 11.17 -12.66
N ALA A 426 -5.99 11.26 -11.35
CA ALA A 426 -5.47 12.46 -10.71
C ALA A 426 -4.04 12.79 -11.20
N LEU A 427 -3.14 11.79 -11.19
CA LEU A 427 -1.77 11.94 -11.69
C LEU A 427 -1.76 12.36 -13.16
N ASP A 428 -2.56 11.67 -13.97
CA ASP A 428 -2.64 11.85 -15.40
C ASP A 428 -3.09 13.28 -15.78
N VAL A 429 -4.23 13.69 -15.25
CA VAL A 429 -4.79 15.02 -15.53
C VAL A 429 -3.93 16.13 -14.95
N ALA A 430 -3.37 15.95 -13.74
CA ALA A 430 -2.48 16.95 -13.14
C ALA A 430 -1.19 17.13 -13.95
N ALA A 431 -0.61 16.05 -14.48
CA ALA A 431 0.55 16.11 -15.36
C ALA A 431 0.24 16.89 -16.64
N ASP A 432 -0.94 16.67 -17.21
CA ASP A 432 -1.37 17.38 -18.41
C ASP A 432 -1.59 18.88 -18.18
N ILE A 433 -2.25 19.23 -17.07
CA ILE A 433 -2.43 20.63 -16.66
C ILE A 433 -1.08 21.31 -16.43
N ALA A 434 -0.15 20.66 -15.72
CA ALA A 434 1.18 21.20 -15.47
C ALA A 434 1.92 21.51 -16.78
N TYR A 435 1.85 20.59 -17.75
CA TYR A 435 2.43 20.79 -19.08
C TYR A 435 1.79 21.97 -19.82
N ARG A 436 0.45 22.03 -19.90
CA ARG A 436 -0.26 23.14 -20.58
C ARG A 436 0.02 24.52 -19.95
N GLN A 437 0.35 24.54 -18.67
CA GLN A 437 0.71 25.75 -17.92
C GLN A 437 2.21 26.08 -17.96
N GLY A 438 3.03 25.31 -18.68
CA GLY A 438 4.48 25.53 -18.76
C GLY A 438 5.27 25.13 -17.51
N ARG A 439 4.65 24.40 -16.57
CA ARG A 439 5.31 23.87 -15.36
C ARG A 439 6.03 22.55 -15.68
N ALA A 440 7.10 22.64 -16.46
CA ALA A 440 7.78 21.48 -17.05
C ALA A 440 8.29 20.47 -16.00
N GLN A 441 8.91 20.95 -14.91
CA GLN A 441 9.43 20.07 -13.85
C GLN A 441 8.30 19.32 -13.14
N ASP A 442 7.22 20.01 -12.79
CA ASP A 442 6.03 19.39 -12.18
C ASP A 442 5.42 18.34 -13.11
N ALA A 443 5.30 18.66 -14.41
CA ALA A 443 4.78 17.74 -15.40
C ALA A 443 5.63 16.47 -15.53
N VAL A 444 6.97 16.60 -15.52
CA VAL A 444 7.88 15.44 -15.55
C VAL A 444 7.75 14.60 -14.28
N ALA A 445 7.72 15.24 -13.11
CA ALA A 445 7.58 14.54 -11.82
C ALA A 445 6.25 13.77 -11.73
N LEU A 446 5.15 14.37 -12.17
CA LEU A 446 3.82 13.74 -12.18
C LEU A 446 3.74 12.60 -13.22
N ASN A 447 4.31 12.78 -14.42
CA ASN A 447 4.38 11.71 -15.42
C ASN A 447 5.24 10.53 -14.95
N ARG A 448 6.34 10.77 -14.22
CA ARG A 448 7.12 9.68 -13.61
C ARG A 448 6.25 8.86 -12.66
N ARG A 449 5.61 9.53 -11.70
CA ARG A 449 4.71 8.87 -10.74
C ARG A 449 3.60 8.10 -11.45
N PHE A 450 3.06 8.65 -12.54
CA PHE A 450 2.07 7.98 -13.37
C PHE A 450 2.64 6.72 -14.05
N ILE A 451 3.84 6.78 -14.63
CA ILE A 451 4.49 5.64 -15.29
C ILE A 451 4.82 4.54 -14.29
N ASP A 452 5.42 4.90 -13.16
CA ASP A 452 5.72 3.98 -12.05
C ASP A 452 4.46 3.31 -11.51
N TRP A 453 3.31 3.99 -11.65
CA TRP A 453 2.01 3.49 -11.25
C TRP A 453 1.38 2.51 -12.24
N VAL A 454 1.26 2.89 -13.51
CA VAL A 454 0.51 2.11 -14.51
C VAL A 454 1.34 1.01 -15.18
N GLY A 455 2.66 1.11 -15.10
CA GLY A 455 3.57 0.38 -15.96
C GLY A 455 4.27 -0.81 -15.31
N THR A 456 4.33 -1.91 -16.06
CA THR A 456 5.47 -2.82 -16.04
C THR A 456 6.33 -2.52 -17.26
N GLN A 457 7.05 -1.38 -17.25
CA GLN A 457 7.91 -0.98 -18.36
C GLN A 457 9.08 -1.94 -18.60
N GLY A 458 9.34 -2.92 -17.72
CA GLY A 458 10.47 -3.83 -17.81
C GLY A 458 11.78 -3.19 -17.32
N ALA A 459 12.72 -4.01 -16.87
CA ALA A 459 13.93 -3.55 -16.18
C ALA A 459 14.88 -2.69 -17.05
N ALA A 460 14.82 -2.85 -18.37
CA ALA A 460 15.66 -2.10 -19.31
C ALA A 460 15.26 -0.62 -19.43
N TRP A 461 14.01 -0.27 -19.08
CA TRP A 461 13.47 1.08 -19.23
C TRP A 461 13.58 1.88 -17.94
N SER A 462 14.18 3.05 -18.04
CA SER A 462 14.41 3.95 -16.90
C SER A 462 14.22 5.42 -17.29
N MET A 463 13.94 6.26 -16.30
CA MET A 463 13.90 7.72 -16.46
C MET A 463 14.98 8.35 -15.60
N ALA A 464 15.73 9.30 -16.17
CA ALA A 464 16.57 10.19 -15.36
C ALA A 464 15.70 11.12 -14.50
N ASP A 465 16.23 11.60 -13.37
CA ASP A 465 15.47 12.34 -12.34
C ASP A 465 14.82 13.63 -12.83
N ASP A 466 15.35 14.27 -13.87
CA ASP A 466 14.84 15.45 -14.56
C ASP A 466 14.47 15.17 -16.03
N GLY A 467 14.57 13.91 -16.45
CA GLY A 467 14.42 13.50 -17.84
C GLY A 467 12.97 13.53 -18.32
N ALA A 468 12.70 14.31 -19.37
CA ALA A 468 11.43 14.29 -20.10
C ALA A 468 11.28 13.10 -21.08
N THR A 469 12.09 12.05 -20.90
CA THR A 469 12.15 10.87 -21.77
C THR A 469 12.32 9.59 -20.96
N LEU A 470 11.56 8.56 -21.29
CA LEU A 470 11.77 7.18 -20.87
C LEU A 470 12.83 6.54 -21.78
N ARG A 471 13.93 6.03 -21.21
CA ARG A 471 15.09 5.54 -21.96
C ARG A 471 15.29 4.05 -21.74
N ASN A 472 15.54 3.32 -22.82
CA ASN A 472 15.97 1.94 -22.77
C ASN A 472 17.50 1.89 -22.66
N THR A 473 17.99 1.30 -21.58
CA THR A 473 19.43 1.24 -21.24
C THR A 473 20.20 0.27 -22.14
N GLU A 474 19.54 -0.75 -22.69
CA GLU A 474 20.16 -1.75 -23.56
C GLU A 474 20.22 -1.28 -25.01
N THR A 475 19.19 -0.56 -25.47
CA THR A 475 19.03 -0.20 -26.88
C THR A 475 19.33 1.26 -27.17
N GLY A 476 19.40 2.10 -26.14
CA GLY A 476 19.60 3.54 -26.26
C GLY A 476 18.37 4.28 -26.78
N MET A 477 17.23 3.60 -26.95
CA MET A 477 15.97 4.20 -27.41
C MET A 477 15.43 5.18 -26.37
N ALA A 478 14.89 6.31 -26.80
CA ALA A 478 14.29 7.31 -25.93
C ALA A 478 12.87 7.66 -26.38
N LEU A 479 11.90 7.45 -25.50
CA LEU A 479 10.51 7.80 -25.70
C LEU A 479 10.18 9.07 -24.92
N PRO A 480 9.80 10.19 -25.57
CA PRO A 480 9.38 11.38 -24.86
C PRO A 480 8.09 11.12 -24.07
N LEU A 481 8.02 11.64 -22.84
CA LEU A 481 6.83 11.49 -21.99
C LEU A 481 5.60 12.19 -22.58
N ARG A 482 5.86 13.27 -23.33
CA ARG A 482 4.84 14.13 -23.94
C ARG A 482 5.24 14.47 -25.37
N LEU A 483 4.26 14.43 -26.27
CA LEU A 483 4.40 14.82 -27.67
C LEU A 483 3.16 15.61 -28.07
N GLY A 484 3.27 16.94 -28.09
CA GLY A 484 2.11 17.81 -28.25
C GLY A 484 1.10 17.59 -27.12
N ASP A 485 -0.13 17.23 -27.45
CA ASP A 485 -1.20 16.91 -26.49
C ASP A 485 -1.21 15.42 -26.07
N PHE A 486 -0.35 14.57 -26.64
CA PHE A 486 -0.29 13.15 -26.32
C PHE A 486 0.68 12.88 -25.17
N ARG A 487 0.28 12.05 -24.21
CA ARG A 487 1.14 11.54 -23.12
C ARG A 487 1.39 10.04 -23.22
N LEU A 488 2.58 9.61 -22.82
CA LEU A 488 3.01 8.21 -22.84
C LEU A 488 2.26 7.38 -21.77
N GLU A 489 1.97 6.14 -22.10
CA GLU A 489 1.46 5.09 -21.20
C GLU A 489 2.19 3.78 -21.52
N PRO A 490 2.99 3.22 -20.60
CA PRO A 490 3.56 1.90 -20.79
C PRO A 490 2.48 0.82 -20.68
N ILE A 491 2.57 -0.21 -21.54
CA ILE A 491 1.72 -1.41 -21.47
C ILE A 491 2.60 -2.59 -21.02
N ASP A 492 3.75 -2.76 -21.65
CA ASP A 492 4.79 -3.72 -21.28
C ASP A 492 6.16 -3.26 -21.80
N GLU A 493 7.17 -4.14 -21.71
CA GLU A 493 8.56 -3.88 -22.16
C GLU A 493 8.71 -3.44 -23.62
N LYS A 494 7.72 -3.72 -24.49
CA LYS A 494 7.79 -3.48 -25.93
C LYS A 494 6.57 -2.76 -26.51
N ARG A 495 5.55 -2.50 -25.70
CA ARG A 495 4.29 -1.87 -26.14
C ARG A 495 3.94 -0.68 -25.26
N PHE A 496 3.56 0.41 -25.92
CA PHE A 496 3.22 1.69 -25.32
C PHE A 496 1.97 2.27 -26.00
N TYR A 497 1.24 3.12 -25.28
CA TYR A 497 0.27 4.04 -25.85
C TYR A 497 0.73 5.48 -25.70
N TYR A 498 0.27 6.31 -26.63
CA TYR A 498 0.26 7.76 -26.48
C TYR A 498 -1.19 8.22 -26.54
N ARG A 499 -1.68 8.80 -25.44
CA ARG A 499 -3.09 9.19 -25.30
C ARG A 499 -3.24 10.69 -25.23
N ASN A 500 -4.20 11.22 -25.99
CA ASN A 500 -4.66 12.59 -25.85
C ASN A 500 -5.83 12.61 -24.86
N LEU A 501 -5.62 13.22 -23.69
CA LEU A 501 -6.62 13.21 -22.62
C LEU A 501 -7.87 14.05 -22.92
N LYS A 502 -7.76 14.99 -23.88
CA LYS A 502 -8.86 15.89 -24.24
C LYS A 502 -9.79 15.24 -25.27
N THR A 503 -9.20 14.60 -26.28
CA THR A 503 -9.96 13.99 -27.40
C THR A 503 -10.26 12.52 -27.17
N GLY A 504 -9.51 11.84 -26.29
CA GLY A 504 -9.56 10.39 -26.11
C GLY A 504 -8.78 9.62 -27.18
N GLU A 505 -8.18 10.29 -28.15
CA GLU A 505 -7.39 9.66 -29.22
C GLU A 505 -6.21 8.87 -28.63
N GLN A 506 -5.95 7.71 -29.21
CA GLN A 506 -4.89 6.81 -28.77
C GLN A 506 -4.02 6.37 -29.94
N LEU A 507 -2.72 6.58 -29.81
CA LEU A 507 -1.69 6.06 -30.72
C LEU A 507 -1.03 4.86 -30.05
N GLY A 508 -0.86 3.75 -30.76
CA GLY A 508 -0.12 2.60 -30.24
C GLY A 508 1.31 2.59 -30.75
N LEU A 509 2.25 2.20 -29.91
CA LEU A 509 3.66 2.07 -30.25
C LEU A 509 4.14 0.68 -29.86
N ALA A 510 4.63 -0.08 -30.82
CA ALA A 510 5.37 -1.31 -30.58
C ALA A 510 6.84 -1.10 -30.95
N VAL A 511 7.76 -1.50 -30.09
CA VAL A 511 9.20 -1.35 -30.29
C VAL A 511 9.91 -2.71 -30.24
N GLU A 512 11.15 -2.74 -30.70
CA GLU A 512 12.02 -3.93 -30.69
C GLU A 512 11.42 -5.17 -31.38
N GLN A 513 10.56 -4.94 -32.37
CA GLN A 513 10.03 -5.99 -33.22
C GLN A 513 11.14 -6.54 -34.12
N ASN A 514 11.02 -7.78 -34.58
CA ASN A 514 12.02 -8.38 -35.46
C ASN A 514 11.94 -7.77 -36.87
N ALA A 515 12.94 -6.99 -37.28
CA ALA A 515 12.99 -6.37 -38.62
C ALA A 515 13.29 -7.39 -39.74
N ALA A 516 13.78 -8.58 -39.42
CA ALA A 516 14.01 -9.64 -40.41
C ALA A 516 12.70 -10.24 -40.95
N LEU A 517 11.55 -9.91 -40.36
CA LEU A 517 10.25 -10.32 -40.87
C LEU A 517 9.96 -9.63 -42.21
N PRO A 518 9.65 -10.39 -43.28
CA PRO A 518 9.27 -9.85 -44.57
C PRO A 518 8.03 -8.94 -44.46
N ASP A 519 7.98 -7.91 -45.30
CA ASP A 519 6.86 -6.96 -45.31
C ASP A 519 5.52 -7.63 -45.57
N GLU A 520 5.47 -8.68 -46.40
CA GLU A 520 4.25 -9.48 -46.65
C GLU A 520 3.69 -10.10 -45.36
N THR A 521 4.57 -10.61 -44.50
CA THR A 521 4.18 -11.18 -43.20
C THR A 521 3.73 -10.10 -42.23
N LEU A 522 4.41 -8.95 -42.25
CA LEU A 522 4.04 -7.80 -41.44
C LEU A 522 2.65 -7.25 -41.86
N GLU A 523 2.41 -7.09 -43.15
CA GLU A 523 1.12 -6.62 -43.70
C GLU A 523 0.00 -7.57 -43.31
N ALA A 524 0.18 -8.89 -43.48
CA ALA A 524 -0.80 -9.88 -43.07
C ALA A 524 -1.15 -9.77 -41.58
N SER A 525 -0.15 -9.52 -40.71
CA SER A 525 -0.39 -9.31 -39.28
C SER A 525 -1.17 -8.04 -38.98
N MET A 526 -0.93 -6.94 -39.72
CA MET A 526 -1.67 -5.69 -39.57
C MET A 526 -3.11 -5.84 -40.06
N ARG A 527 -3.33 -6.56 -41.17
CA ARG A 527 -4.68 -6.87 -41.68
C ARG A 527 -5.48 -7.68 -40.67
N SER A 528 -4.91 -8.78 -40.16
CA SER A 528 -5.55 -9.57 -39.10
C SER A 528 -5.83 -8.74 -37.84
N PHE A 529 -4.93 -7.84 -37.45
CA PHE A 529 -5.23 -6.92 -36.34
C PHE A 529 -6.45 -6.01 -36.64
N ILE A 530 -6.50 -5.38 -37.81
CA ILE A 530 -7.61 -4.49 -38.20
C ILE A 530 -8.93 -5.26 -38.27
N GLU A 531 -8.94 -6.41 -38.93
CA GLU A 531 -10.17 -7.16 -39.21
C GLU A 531 -10.63 -8.01 -38.01
N ASP A 532 -9.70 -8.71 -37.34
CA ASP A 532 -10.04 -9.68 -36.29
C ASP A 532 -10.06 -9.05 -34.89
N LYS A 533 -9.24 -8.02 -34.63
CA LYS A 533 -9.20 -7.35 -33.33
C LYS A 533 -10.05 -6.10 -33.28
N LEU A 534 -10.10 -5.30 -34.36
CA LEU A 534 -10.90 -4.07 -34.36
C LEU A 534 -12.28 -4.26 -34.99
N GLY A 535 -12.53 -5.37 -35.71
CA GLY A 535 -13.80 -5.61 -36.39
C GLY A 535 -14.03 -4.69 -37.59
N LEU A 536 -12.97 -4.12 -38.16
CA LEU A 536 -13.03 -3.18 -39.27
C LEU A 536 -12.86 -3.92 -40.61
N HIS A 537 -13.52 -3.44 -41.66
CA HIS A 537 -13.31 -3.97 -43.02
C HIS A 537 -12.32 -3.09 -43.79
N ILE A 538 -11.33 -3.72 -44.44
CA ILE A 538 -10.30 -3.02 -45.21
C ILE A 538 -10.78 -2.80 -46.65
N GLN A 539 -10.85 -1.53 -47.05
CA GLN A 539 -11.24 -1.09 -48.39
C GLN A 539 -10.05 -0.97 -49.35
N GLY A 540 -8.86 -0.67 -48.83
CA GLY A 540 -7.67 -0.51 -49.64
C GLY A 540 -6.42 -0.23 -48.82
N LEU A 541 -5.26 -0.33 -49.46
CA LEU A 541 -3.95 -0.05 -48.87
C LEU A 541 -3.18 0.91 -49.79
N SER A 542 -2.64 1.97 -49.21
CA SER A 542 -1.64 2.84 -49.83
C SER A 542 -0.33 2.77 -49.05
N THR A 543 0.80 2.78 -49.74
CA THR A 543 2.13 2.76 -49.13
C THR A 543 2.95 3.95 -49.60
N ALA A 544 3.75 4.52 -48.71
CA ALA A 544 4.66 5.63 -49.00
C ALA A 544 5.95 5.45 -48.20
N ASP A 545 7.07 5.92 -48.76
CA ASP A 545 8.31 6.04 -48.01
C ASP A 545 8.26 7.27 -47.11
N PHE A 546 8.89 7.18 -45.94
CA PHE A 546 9.10 8.36 -45.08
C PHE A 546 10.50 8.35 -44.48
N THR A 547 11.05 9.54 -44.24
CA THR A 547 12.38 9.70 -43.65
C THR A 547 12.26 9.93 -42.15
N PRO A 548 12.58 8.93 -41.29
CA PRO A 548 12.59 9.11 -39.85
C PRO A 548 13.74 10.03 -39.41
N ARG A 549 13.53 10.78 -38.32
CA ARG A 549 14.57 11.64 -37.75
C ARG A 549 15.46 10.82 -36.82
N ALA A 550 16.76 10.79 -37.11
CA ALA A 550 17.76 10.18 -36.22
C ALA A 550 17.93 11.01 -34.95
N GLN A 551 18.11 10.34 -33.82
CA GLN A 551 18.42 11.00 -32.54
C GLN A 551 19.87 11.55 -32.55
N GLU A 552 20.09 12.72 -31.94
CA GLU A 552 21.44 13.30 -31.82
C GLU A 552 22.42 12.31 -31.18
N GLY A 553 23.57 12.10 -31.83
CA GLY A 553 24.61 11.17 -31.39
C GLY A 553 24.40 9.71 -31.78
N GLN A 554 23.31 9.35 -32.49
CA GLN A 554 23.08 8.00 -32.98
C GLN A 554 23.12 7.97 -34.52
N GLY A 555 24.23 7.50 -35.07
CA GLY A 555 24.37 7.23 -36.50
C GLY A 555 23.87 5.82 -36.83
N ALA A 556 22.68 5.71 -37.42
CA ALA A 556 22.19 4.46 -38.00
C ALA A 556 21.42 4.74 -39.29
N ASP A 557 21.53 3.82 -40.26
CA ASP A 557 20.71 3.79 -41.47
C ASP A 557 19.26 3.43 -41.09
N LEU A 558 18.45 4.45 -40.82
CA LEU A 558 17.03 4.28 -40.54
C LEU A 558 16.25 4.16 -41.87
N ARG A 559 15.34 3.19 -41.93
CA ARG A 559 14.43 3.03 -43.08
C ARG A 559 12.99 3.14 -42.61
N GLY A 560 12.26 4.14 -43.11
CA GLY A 560 10.87 4.39 -42.76
C GLY A 560 9.90 4.06 -43.89
N ARG A 561 8.80 3.39 -43.57
CA ARG A 561 7.66 3.15 -44.46
C ARG A 561 6.36 3.52 -43.76
N GLN A 562 5.44 4.12 -44.51
CA GLN A 562 4.10 4.47 -44.04
C GLN A 562 3.07 3.66 -44.81
N TRP A 563 2.21 2.94 -44.11
CA TRP A 563 1.12 2.15 -44.67
C TRP A 563 -0.21 2.73 -44.20
N VAL A 564 -1.10 3.02 -45.13
CA VAL A 564 -2.42 3.62 -44.88
C VAL A 564 -3.49 2.66 -45.38
N PHE A 565 -4.18 2.02 -44.45
CA PHE A 565 -5.35 1.19 -44.74
C PHE A 565 -6.60 2.08 -44.71
N GLN A 566 -7.36 2.12 -45.79
CA GLN A 566 -8.71 2.67 -45.79
C GLN A 566 -9.63 1.62 -45.17
N VAL A 567 -10.43 2.00 -44.18
CA VAL A 567 -11.24 1.06 -43.39
C VAL A 567 -12.65 1.60 -43.15
N GLU A 568 -13.59 0.70 -42.90
CA GLU A 568 -14.95 1.02 -42.48
C GLU A 568 -15.44 0.05 -41.39
N GLY A 569 -16.46 0.46 -40.64
CA GLY A 569 -17.13 -0.45 -39.69
C GLY A 569 -17.90 -1.53 -40.44
N ARG A 570 -17.85 -2.79 -39.98
CA ARG A 570 -18.65 -3.87 -40.57
C ARG A 570 -20.15 -3.62 -40.36
N PRO A 571 -21.00 -3.75 -41.41
CA PRO A 571 -22.45 -3.64 -41.25
C PRO A 571 -22.99 -4.79 -40.40
N GLY A 572 -23.68 -4.47 -39.29
CA GLY A 572 -24.41 -5.46 -38.46
C GLY A 572 -23.59 -6.13 -37.34
N ASP A 573 -22.35 -5.71 -37.11
CA ASP A 573 -21.50 -6.20 -36.02
C ASP A 573 -21.46 -5.18 -34.86
N ASP A 574 -22.01 -5.53 -33.70
CA ASP A 574 -21.92 -4.73 -32.45
C ASP A 574 -20.52 -4.81 -31.78
N HIS A 575 -19.51 -5.29 -32.50
CA HIS A 575 -18.16 -5.62 -32.02
C HIS A 575 -17.04 -4.73 -32.58
N VAL A 576 -17.37 -3.56 -33.15
CA VAL A 576 -16.33 -2.58 -33.52
C VAL A 576 -15.65 -2.06 -32.26
N ILE A 577 -14.38 -2.40 -32.07
CA ILE A 577 -13.60 -1.89 -30.94
C ILE A 577 -13.09 -0.50 -31.31
N HIS A 578 -13.70 0.53 -30.71
CA HIS A 578 -13.25 1.90 -30.84
C HIS A 578 -11.92 2.09 -30.10
N LEU A 579 -10.89 2.56 -30.81
CA LEU A 579 -9.57 2.87 -30.24
C LEU A 579 -9.51 4.26 -29.58
N ASP A 580 -10.61 5.00 -29.62
CA ASP A 580 -10.75 6.33 -29.04
C ASP A 580 -11.41 6.14 -27.67
N GLY A 581 -10.68 6.38 -26.59
CA GLY A 581 -11.10 6.09 -25.21
C GLY A 581 -12.23 6.97 -24.66
N ALA A 582 -13.10 7.53 -25.51
CA ALA A 582 -14.24 8.36 -25.13
C ALA A 582 -15.56 7.68 -25.54
N THR A 583 -16.45 7.44 -24.57
CA THR A 583 -17.81 6.94 -24.82
C THR A 583 -18.72 8.08 -25.29
N GLY A 584 -18.72 8.30 -26.60
CA GLY A 584 -19.83 8.81 -27.38
C GLY A 584 -19.84 8.03 -28.68
N VAL A 585 -20.96 7.95 -29.40
CA VAL A 585 -21.02 7.32 -30.72
C VAL A 585 -20.08 8.10 -31.66
N THR A 586 -18.80 7.75 -31.68
CA THR A 586 -17.83 8.23 -32.64
C THR A 586 -17.81 7.22 -33.78
N ALA A 587 -17.92 7.75 -35.01
CA ALA A 587 -17.87 6.93 -36.21
C ALA A 587 -16.58 6.09 -36.21
N ALA A 588 -16.65 4.86 -36.74
CA ALA A 588 -15.47 4.04 -36.98
C ALA A 588 -14.38 4.88 -37.70
N PRO A 589 -13.09 4.68 -37.40
CA PRO A 589 -12.04 5.37 -38.13
C PRO A 589 -12.20 5.07 -39.62
N ALA A 590 -11.86 6.05 -40.47
CA ALA A 590 -11.88 5.85 -41.91
C ALA A 590 -10.51 5.34 -42.42
N GLN A 591 -9.46 5.53 -41.62
CA GLN A 591 -8.10 5.14 -41.94
C GLN A 591 -7.38 4.56 -40.73
N MET A 592 -6.58 3.53 -40.97
CA MET A 592 -5.58 3.01 -40.04
C MET A 592 -4.20 3.23 -40.63
N VAL A 593 -3.38 4.06 -39.98
CA VAL A 593 -2.04 4.40 -40.44
C VAL A 593 -0.98 3.73 -39.57
N PHE A 594 0.00 3.13 -40.23
CA PHE A 594 1.15 2.51 -39.59
C PHE A 594 2.43 3.17 -40.10
N TRP A 595 3.26 3.67 -39.19
CA TRP A 595 4.63 4.09 -39.49
C TRP A 595 5.57 3.02 -38.97
N VAL A 596 6.31 2.40 -39.89
CA VAL A 596 7.25 1.32 -39.65
C VAL A 596 8.67 1.85 -39.82
N VAL A 597 9.48 1.77 -38.76
CA VAL A 597 10.88 2.18 -38.77
C VAL A 597 11.78 0.99 -38.47
N ASP A 598 12.67 0.68 -39.40
CA ASP A 598 13.68 -0.36 -39.22
C ASP A 598 15.03 0.29 -38.87
N ARG A 599 15.69 -0.30 -37.87
CA ARG A 599 17.03 0.06 -37.40
C ARG A 599 17.84 -1.21 -37.17
N GLY A 600 18.68 -1.56 -38.13
CA GLY A 600 19.37 -2.85 -38.15
C GLY A 600 18.36 -4.00 -38.11
N ASN A 601 18.46 -4.87 -37.10
CA ASN A 601 17.57 -6.04 -36.96
C ASN A 601 16.31 -5.76 -36.12
N ARG A 602 16.10 -4.50 -35.71
CA ARG A 602 14.99 -4.09 -34.85
C ARG A 602 14.02 -3.18 -35.62
N ARG A 603 12.74 -3.31 -35.33
CA ARG A 603 11.63 -2.59 -35.95
C ARG A 603 10.77 -1.94 -34.88
N ALA A 604 10.34 -0.71 -35.14
CA ALA A 604 9.31 -0.05 -34.38
C ALA A 604 8.12 0.30 -35.27
N ILE A 605 6.93 0.21 -34.68
CA ILE A 605 5.65 0.36 -35.38
C ILE A 605 4.78 1.28 -34.54
N LEU A 606 4.54 2.47 -35.07
CA LEU A 606 3.51 3.35 -34.57
C LEU A 606 2.22 3.10 -35.35
N ARG A 607 1.09 2.97 -34.66
CA ARG A 607 -0.26 2.85 -35.22
C ARG A 607 -1.13 4.03 -34.79
N ALA A 608 -1.92 4.58 -35.72
CA ALA A 608 -2.91 5.62 -35.45
C ALA A 608 -4.23 5.36 -36.20
N PRO A 609 -5.38 5.38 -35.50
CA PRO A 609 -6.69 5.52 -36.14
C PRO A 609 -6.92 6.98 -36.56
N LEU A 610 -7.44 7.22 -37.78
CA LEU A 610 -7.71 8.57 -38.31
C LEU A 610 -9.11 8.68 -38.98
N PRO A 611 -9.76 9.85 -38.92
CA PRO A 611 -11.05 10.12 -39.59
C PRO A 611 -10.94 10.38 -41.10
N ALA A 612 -12.07 10.31 -41.84
CA ALA A 612 -12.14 10.37 -43.31
C ALA A 612 -11.60 11.66 -43.95
N GLY A 613 -11.59 12.76 -43.20
CA GLY A 613 -11.05 14.04 -43.65
C GLY A 613 -9.53 14.17 -43.52
N GLY A 614 -8.84 13.13 -43.04
CA GLY A 614 -7.40 13.16 -42.81
C GLY A 614 -7.01 14.42 -42.05
N ALA A 615 -7.40 14.52 -40.78
CA ALA A 615 -6.95 15.63 -39.94
C ALA A 615 -5.45 15.50 -39.72
N ASP A 616 -4.70 16.01 -40.69
CA ASP A 616 -3.31 16.40 -40.56
C ASP A 616 -3.19 17.15 -39.23
N THR A 617 -2.23 16.77 -38.37
CA THR A 617 -1.51 17.62 -37.39
C THR A 617 -1.01 16.91 -36.12
N GLY A 618 -1.47 15.71 -35.76
CA GLY A 618 -1.00 15.00 -34.53
C GLY A 618 -0.07 13.81 -34.78
N ALA A 619 -0.62 12.72 -35.33
CA ALA A 619 0.06 11.43 -35.49
C ALA A 619 1.24 11.45 -36.49
N ALA A 620 1.13 12.21 -37.58
CA ALA A 620 2.23 12.37 -38.55
C ALA A 620 3.41 13.18 -37.97
N ARG A 621 3.12 14.26 -37.21
CA ARG A 621 4.14 14.98 -36.43
C ARG A 621 4.74 14.08 -35.35
N PHE A 622 3.92 13.24 -34.73
CA PHE A 622 4.35 12.26 -33.75
C PHE A 622 5.35 11.25 -34.35
N ALA A 623 5.09 10.71 -35.55
CA ALA A 623 6.01 9.79 -36.23
C ALA A 623 7.37 10.44 -36.56
N GLN A 624 7.36 11.75 -36.87
CA GLN A 624 8.56 12.56 -37.12
C GLN A 624 9.29 13.00 -35.84
N ALA A 625 8.57 13.13 -34.72
CA ALA A 625 9.10 13.62 -33.44
C ALA A 625 9.65 12.51 -32.53
N LEU A 626 9.24 11.26 -32.74
CA LEU A 626 9.97 10.11 -32.21
C LEU A 626 11.36 10.09 -32.87
N GLY A 627 12.39 10.45 -32.11
CA GLY A 627 13.78 10.24 -32.54
C GLY A 627 14.06 8.73 -32.49
N TRP A 628 14.30 8.13 -33.65
CA TRP A 628 14.45 6.67 -33.81
C TRP A 628 15.91 6.21 -33.79
#